data_AF-A0A955GSU7-F1
#
_entry.id   AF-A0A955GSU7-F1
#
_cell.length_a   1.000
_cell.length_b   1.000
_cell.length_c   1.000
_cell.angle_alpha   90.00
_cell.angle_beta   90.00
_cell.angle_gamma   90.00
#
_symmetry.space_group_name_H-M   'P 1'
#
loop_
_entity.id
_entity.type
_entity.pdbx_description
1 polymer ?
#
loop_
_entity_poly.entity_id
_entity_poly.type
_entity_poly.pdbx_seq_one_letter_code
_entity_poly.pdbx_strand_id
1 'polypeptide(L)'
;MHLDEREFYTIFIEAKTRYRKLNNTEIVLTFKNGWFFTMRAVPVLSSMFQSKRTYLVQVNQKKQKNILSQLSHDDVFAWFGHELAHIVDYENMSQCKLLLFFPRYIFDWKFRSIVEKRANVVACDHGFARELFAIWKKFLEMDNINQWYKQYIINNYRPDWDNIRDKALAQGVTREIYESFK
;
A
#
# COMPACT_ATOMS: atom_id res chain seq x y z
N MET A 1 -13.21 -9.35 -16.19
CA MET A 1 -13.06 -10.43 -15.18
C MET A 1 -13.05 -9.75 -13.83
N HIS A 2 -13.96 -10.12 -12.92
CA HIS A 2 -14.00 -9.51 -11.58
C HIS A 2 -13.14 -10.32 -10.64
N LEU A 3 -12.21 -9.67 -9.95
CA LEU A 3 -11.26 -10.36 -9.08
C LEU A 3 -11.95 -10.95 -7.83
N ASP A 4 -11.85 -12.26 -7.61
CA ASP A 4 -12.37 -12.96 -6.43
C ASP A 4 -11.36 -13.05 -5.27
N GLU A 5 -11.77 -13.54 -4.09
CA GLU A 5 -10.88 -13.61 -2.92
C GLU A 5 -9.66 -14.53 -3.15
N ARG A 6 -9.77 -15.55 -4.00
CA ARG A 6 -8.64 -16.45 -4.32
C ARG A 6 -7.64 -15.76 -5.22
N GLU A 7 -8.11 -15.01 -6.21
CA GLU A 7 -7.25 -14.21 -7.08
C GLU A 7 -6.49 -13.16 -6.27
N PHE A 8 -7.16 -12.45 -5.35
CA PHE A 8 -6.49 -11.54 -4.42
C PHE A 8 -5.41 -12.24 -3.59
N TYR A 9 -5.65 -13.47 -3.12
CA TYR A 9 -4.65 -14.23 -2.40
C TYR A 9 -3.44 -14.56 -3.27
N THR A 10 -3.65 -15.01 -4.51
CA THR A 10 -2.57 -15.28 -5.46
C THR A 10 -1.73 -14.03 -5.73
N ILE A 11 -2.38 -12.89 -6.01
CA ILE A 11 -1.72 -11.61 -6.27
C ILE A 11 -0.94 -11.15 -5.02
N PHE A 12 -1.50 -11.33 -3.83
CA PHE A 12 -0.83 -11.00 -2.57
C PHE A 12 0.45 -11.82 -2.38
N ILE A 13 0.40 -13.14 -2.63
CA ILE A 13 1.59 -14.01 -2.54
C ILE A 13 2.64 -13.59 -3.57
N GLU A 14 2.23 -13.28 -4.80
CA GLU A 14 3.13 -12.76 -5.83
C GLU A 14 3.81 -11.47 -5.39
N ALA A 15 3.05 -10.47 -4.92
CA ALA A 15 3.58 -9.20 -4.45
C ALA A 15 4.56 -9.40 -3.28
N LYS A 16 4.25 -10.32 -2.35
CA LYS A 16 5.14 -10.66 -1.22
C LYS A 16 6.50 -11.17 -1.69
N THR A 17 6.59 -11.87 -2.82
CA THR A 17 7.87 -12.38 -3.34
C THR A 17 8.89 -11.28 -3.67
N ARG A 18 8.43 -10.06 -3.99
CA ARG A 18 9.32 -8.90 -4.22
C ARG A 18 9.93 -8.36 -2.93
N TYR A 19 9.38 -8.69 -1.76
CA TYR A 19 9.84 -8.26 -0.44
C TYR A 19 10.60 -9.36 0.31
N ARG A 20 11.82 -9.68 -0.13
CA ARG A 20 12.66 -10.72 0.50
C ARG A 20 12.83 -10.57 2.02
N LYS A 21 12.84 -9.33 2.53
CA LYS A 21 12.94 -9.04 3.98
C LYS A 21 11.75 -9.58 4.79
N LEU A 22 10.59 -9.77 4.16
CA LEU A 22 9.37 -10.26 4.79
C LEU A 22 9.21 -11.79 4.73
N ASN A 23 10.22 -12.53 4.25
CA ASN A 23 10.15 -13.99 4.12
C ASN A 23 9.89 -14.70 5.45
N ASN A 24 10.43 -14.15 6.55
CA ASN A 24 10.27 -14.69 7.90
C ASN A 24 9.21 -13.96 8.73
N THR A 25 8.49 -13.00 8.12
CA THR A 25 7.43 -12.23 8.77
C THR A 25 6.08 -12.91 8.54
N GLU A 26 5.34 -13.11 9.62
CA GLU A 26 3.99 -13.66 9.56
C GLU A 26 3.01 -12.57 9.11
N ILE A 27 2.41 -12.76 7.93
CA ILE A 27 1.49 -11.81 7.32
C ILE A 27 0.28 -12.57 6.82
N VAL A 28 -0.91 -12.20 7.30
CA VAL A 28 -2.17 -12.84 6.95
C VAL A 28 -3.02 -11.87 6.13
N LEU A 29 -3.44 -12.30 4.95
CA LEU A 29 -4.43 -11.58 4.15
C LEU A 29 -5.84 -11.85 4.71
N THR A 30 -6.62 -10.80 4.95
CA THR A 30 -7.99 -10.94 5.45
C THR A 30 -8.95 -9.97 4.76
N PHE A 31 -10.21 -10.36 4.64
CA PHE A 31 -11.28 -9.52 4.10
C PHE A 31 -12.23 -9.13 5.23
N LYS A 32 -12.33 -7.83 5.54
CA LYS A 32 -13.31 -7.34 6.55
C LYS A 32 -13.89 -6.00 6.12
N ASN A 33 -14.92 -5.56 6.85
CA ASN A 33 -15.53 -4.24 6.70
C ASN A 33 -15.22 -3.36 7.92
N GLY A 34 -15.51 -2.07 7.84
CA GLY A 34 -15.49 -1.16 8.99
C GLY A 34 -14.49 -0.01 8.91
N TRP A 35 -13.88 0.24 7.75
CA TRP A 35 -13.03 1.40 7.53
C TRP A 35 -13.26 2.00 6.14
N PHE A 36 -12.68 3.18 5.92
CA PHE A 36 -12.90 3.98 4.72
C PHE A 36 -12.03 3.53 3.53
N PHE A 37 -10.77 3.19 3.80
CA PHE A 37 -9.77 2.83 2.78
C PHE A 37 -10.00 1.44 2.16
N THR A 38 -9.37 1.21 1.00
CA THR A 38 -9.47 -0.02 0.21
C THR A 38 -8.71 -1.18 0.83
N MET A 39 -7.50 -0.92 1.30
CA MET A 39 -6.65 -1.86 2.02
C MET A 39 -5.99 -1.15 3.22
N ARG A 40 -5.40 -1.94 4.11
CA ARG A 40 -4.47 -1.46 5.15
C ARG A 40 -3.59 -2.59 5.69
N ALA A 41 -2.38 -2.24 6.10
CA ALA A 41 -1.51 -3.09 6.90
C ALA A 41 -1.55 -2.68 8.38
N VAL A 42 -1.82 -3.64 9.27
CA VAL A 42 -1.87 -3.43 10.73
C VAL A 42 -1.21 -4.58 11.48
N PRO A 43 -0.49 -4.34 12.59
CA PRO A 43 0.00 -5.41 13.46
C PRO A 43 -1.16 -6.05 14.22
N VAL A 44 -1.01 -7.32 14.54
CA VAL A 44 -1.87 -8.01 15.51
C VAL A 44 -1.41 -7.59 16.91
N LEU A 45 -2.24 -6.83 17.63
CA LEU A 45 -1.86 -6.24 18.93
C LEU A 45 -1.37 -7.28 19.95
N SER A 46 -1.99 -8.46 19.99
CA SER A 46 -1.57 -9.56 20.88
C SER A 46 -0.20 -10.17 20.54
N SER A 47 0.29 -9.97 19.32
CA SER A 47 1.62 -10.42 18.88
C SER A 47 2.72 -9.37 19.07
N MET A 48 2.38 -8.13 19.42
CA MET A 48 3.36 -7.02 19.41
C MET A 48 4.54 -7.22 20.37
N PHE A 49 4.31 -7.95 21.47
CA PHE A 49 5.32 -8.27 22.48
C PHE A 49 5.99 -9.63 22.27
N GLN A 50 5.63 -10.37 21.22
CA GLN A 50 6.25 -11.64 20.88
C GLN A 50 7.58 -11.41 20.14
N SER A 51 8.43 -12.43 20.12
CA SER A 51 9.71 -12.40 19.38
C SER A 51 9.51 -12.28 17.87
N LYS A 52 8.39 -12.79 17.36
CA LYS A 52 7.92 -12.60 15.98
C LYS A 52 6.55 -11.94 16.03
N ARG A 53 6.40 -10.82 15.32
CA ARG A 53 5.11 -10.13 15.20
C ARG A 53 4.32 -10.71 14.05
N THR A 54 3.01 -10.70 14.21
CA THR A 54 2.06 -11.04 13.16
C THR A 54 1.43 -9.77 12.62
N TYR A 55 1.30 -9.68 11.30
CA TYR A 55 0.67 -8.57 10.61
C TYR A 55 -0.55 -9.05 9.84
N LEU A 56 -1.52 -8.15 9.69
CA LEU A 56 -2.68 -8.34 8.82
C LEU A 56 -2.59 -7.37 7.67
N VAL A 57 -2.71 -7.88 6.45
CA VAL A 57 -3.10 -7.07 5.30
C VAL A 57 -4.60 -7.25 5.15
N GLN A 58 -5.35 -6.15 5.32
CA GLN A 58 -6.79 -6.18 5.39
C GLN A 58 -7.40 -5.52 4.16
N VAL A 59 -8.10 -6.29 3.34
CA VAL A 59 -8.86 -5.79 2.20
C VAL A 59 -10.27 -5.45 2.66
N ASN A 60 -10.74 -4.26 2.31
CA ASN A 60 -12.10 -3.83 2.59
C ASN A 60 -13.08 -4.59 1.69
N GLN A 61 -13.87 -5.51 2.25
CA GLN A 61 -14.70 -6.43 1.47
C GLN A 61 -15.79 -5.69 0.64
N LYS A 62 -16.36 -4.61 1.15
CA LYS A 62 -17.29 -3.76 0.38
C LYS A 62 -16.59 -3.08 -0.80
N LYS A 63 -15.39 -2.53 -0.58
CA LYS A 63 -14.60 -1.90 -1.65
C LYS A 63 -14.11 -2.93 -2.64
N GLN A 64 -13.77 -4.14 -2.19
CA GLN A 64 -13.41 -5.26 -3.05
C GLN A 64 -14.53 -5.57 -4.05
N LYS A 65 -15.76 -5.75 -3.58
CA LYS A 65 -16.89 -6.11 -4.44
C LYS A 65 -17.27 -5.01 -5.45
N ASN A 66 -17.06 -3.74 -5.10
CA ASN A 66 -17.53 -2.62 -5.92
C ASN A 66 -16.43 -1.95 -6.74
N ILE A 67 -15.32 -1.58 -6.10
CA ILE A 67 -14.25 -0.76 -6.68
C ILE A 67 -13.09 -1.64 -7.13
N LEU A 68 -12.56 -2.50 -6.23
CA LEU A 68 -11.37 -3.27 -6.53
C LEU A 68 -11.64 -4.43 -7.50
N SER A 69 -12.89 -4.89 -7.62
CA SER A 69 -13.31 -5.89 -8.61
C SER A 69 -13.23 -5.37 -10.06
N GLN A 70 -13.07 -4.06 -10.26
CA GLN A 70 -12.89 -3.41 -11.58
C GLN A 70 -11.40 -3.21 -11.92
N LEU A 71 -10.53 -3.58 -11.00
CA LEU A 71 -9.09 -3.45 -11.15
C LEU A 71 -8.50 -4.67 -11.86
N SER A 72 -7.42 -4.42 -12.58
CA SER A 72 -6.63 -5.47 -13.20
C SER A 72 -5.83 -6.21 -12.11
N HIS A 73 -5.19 -7.31 -12.52
CA HIS A 73 -4.18 -7.98 -11.73
C HIS A 73 -3.09 -7.00 -11.24
N ASP A 74 -2.48 -6.25 -12.17
CA ASP A 74 -1.37 -5.33 -11.89
C ASP A 74 -1.75 -4.18 -10.96
N ASP A 75 -3.01 -3.74 -11.05
CA ASP A 75 -3.57 -2.70 -10.18
C ASP A 75 -3.63 -3.16 -8.71
N VAL A 76 -4.15 -4.38 -8.47
CA VAL A 76 -4.22 -4.97 -7.13
C VAL A 76 -2.82 -5.36 -6.64
N PHE A 77 -1.96 -5.82 -7.54
CA PHE A 77 -0.57 -6.11 -7.28
C PHE A 77 0.19 -4.88 -6.76
N ALA A 78 -0.01 -3.71 -7.37
CA ALA A 78 0.55 -2.44 -6.90
C ALA A 78 0.07 -2.06 -5.49
N TRP A 79 -1.23 -2.24 -5.20
CA TRP A 79 -1.80 -1.96 -3.88
C TRP A 79 -1.21 -2.85 -2.80
N PHE A 80 -1.05 -4.15 -3.06
CA PHE A 80 -0.33 -5.02 -2.13
C PHE A 80 1.13 -4.62 -1.97
N GLY A 81 1.77 -4.16 -3.04
CA GLY A 81 3.09 -3.55 -2.99
C GLY A 81 3.17 -2.44 -1.94
N HIS A 82 2.24 -1.49 -1.97
CA HIS A 82 2.14 -0.40 -0.98
C HIS A 82 1.92 -0.91 0.45
N GLU A 83 0.95 -1.82 0.66
CA GLU A 83 0.65 -2.33 2.01
C GLU A 83 1.80 -3.14 2.62
N LEU A 84 2.53 -3.90 1.80
CA LEU A 84 3.71 -4.64 2.23
C LEU A 84 4.87 -3.69 2.61
N ALA A 85 5.00 -2.55 1.93
CA ALA A 85 5.99 -1.53 2.30
C ALA A 85 5.76 -0.96 3.71
N HIS A 86 4.50 -0.78 4.14
CA HIS A 86 4.19 -0.43 5.52
C HIS A 86 4.70 -1.48 6.52
N ILE A 87 4.57 -2.77 6.19
CA ILE A 87 5.04 -3.85 7.06
C ILE A 87 6.57 -3.84 7.16
N VAL A 88 7.29 -3.57 6.06
CA VAL A 88 8.75 -3.37 6.09
C VAL A 88 9.12 -2.27 7.09
N ASP A 89 8.40 -1.16 7.09
CA ASP A 89 8.62 -0.08 8.06
C ASP A 89 8.32 -0.52 9.50
N TYR A 90 7.22 -1.23 9.73
CA TYR A 90 6.82 -1.69 11.06
C TYR A 90 7.83 -2.69 11.66
N GLU A 91 8.38 -3.58 10.84
CA GLU A 91 9.41 -4.55 11.27
C GLU A 91 10.70 -3.85 11.72
N ASN A 92 11.03 -2.70 11.13
CA ASN A 92 12.18 -1.90 11.54
C ASN A 92 11.93 -1.06 12.81
N MET A 93 10.73 -1.11 13.41
CA MET A 93 10.42 -0.38 14.64
C MET A 93 10.52 -1.27 15.87
N SER A 94 11.05 -0.73 16.97
CA SER A 94 10.89 -1.34 18.29
C SER A 94 9.41 -1.37 18.71
N GLN A 95 9.07 -2.22 19.67
CA GLN A 95 7.68 -2.43 20.11
C GLN A 95 7.06 -1.12 20.62
N CYS A 96 7.78 -0.40 21.50
CA CYS A 96 7.36 0.91 22.01
C CYS A 96 7.21 1.95 20.89
N LYS A 97 8.13 1.97 19.92
CA LYS A 97 8.05 2.90 18.78
C LYS A 97 6.81 2.62 17.93
N LEU A 98 6.49 1.35 17.69
CA LEU A 98 5.31 0.96 16.91
C LEU A 98 4.00 1.30 17.65
N LEU A 99 3.95 1.14 18.98
CA LEU A 99 2.79 1.55 19.79
C LEU A 99 2.55 3.06 19.72
N LEU A 100 3.61 3.88 19.81
CA LEU A 100 3.50 5.34 19.71
C LEU A 100 3.23 5.82 18.27
N PHE A 101 3.62 5.00 17.28
CA PHE A 101 3.44 5.30 15.87
C PHE A 101 1.96 5.35 15.48
N PHE A 102 1.15 4.37 15.87
CA PHE A 102 -0.24 4.27 15.41
C PHE A 102 -1.14 5.45 15.82
N PRO A 103 -1.15 5.91 17.08
CA PRO A 103 -1.89 7.10 17.46
C PRO A 103 -1.46 8.32 16.64
N ARG A 104 -0.15 8.53 16.47
CA ARG A 104 0.37 9.64 15.67
C ARG A 104 -0.07 9.54 14.21
N TYR A 105 0.01 8.35 13.60
CA TYR A 105 -0.46 8.10 12.25
C TYR A 105 -1.97 8.36 12.08
N ILE A 106 -2.76 8.11 13.13
CA ILE A 106 -4.21 8.34 13.10
C ILE A 106 -4.56 9.83 13.24
N PHE A 107 -3.91 10.56 14.14
CA PHE A 107 -4.31 11.92 14.51
C PHE A 107 -3.51 13.04 13.83
N ASP A 108 -2.26 12.79 13.42
CA ASP A 108 -1.39 13.79 12.77
C ASP A 108 -1.39 13.57 11.25
N TRP A 109 -2.18 14.39 10.54
CA TRP A 109 -2.33 14.32 9.08
C TRP A 109 -1.02 14.57 8.32
N LYS A 110 -0.14 15.44 8.83
CA LYS A 110 1.16 15.71 8.20
C LYS A 110 2.06 14.49 8.34
N PHE A 111 2.09 13.89 9.53
CA PHE A 111 2.83 12.66 9.77
C PHE A 111 2.30 11.50 8.92
N ARG A 112 0.98 11.33 8.81
CA ARG A 112 0.39 10.34 7.89
C ARG A 112 0.88 10.54 6.47
N SER A 113 0.81 11.77 5.95
CA SER A 113 1.28 12.08 4.59
C SER A 113 2.73 11.63 4.36
N ILE A 114 3.61 11.89 5.32
CA ILE A 114 5.02 11.46 5.25
C ILE A 114 5.14 9.93 5.22
N VAL A 115 4.34 9.23 6.04
CA VAL A 115 4.33 7.76 6.09
C VAL A 115 3.85 7.14 4.78
N GLU A 116 2.74 7.63 4.20
CA GLU A 116 2.22 7.11 2.93
C GLU A 116 3.22 7.32 1.78
N LYS A 117 3.86 8.50 1.72
CA LYS A 117 4.91 8.79 0.73
C LYS A 117 6.10 7.85 0.92
N ARG A 118 6.54 7.62 2.16
CA ARG A 118 7.65 6.71 2.46
C ARG A 118 7.32 5.27 2.06
N ALA A 119 6.10 4.81 2.32
CA ALA A 119 5.66 3.48 1.87
C ALA A 119 5.75 3.35 0.35
N ASN A 120 5.38 4.40 -0.40
CA ASN A 120 5.54 4.40 -1.86
C ASN A 120 6.98 4.46 -2.34
N VAL A 121 7.88 5.17 -1.64
CA VAL A 121 9.34 5.09 -1.92
C VAL A 121 9.81 3.65 -1.76
N VAL A 122 9.49 3.01 -0.63
CA VAL A 122 9.88 1.63 -0.35
C VAL A 122 9.27 0.68 -1.39
N ALA A 123 8.02 0.87 -1.81
CA ALA A 123 7.42 0.04 -2.85
C ALA A 123 8.11 0.25 -4.23
N CYS A 124 8.49 1.48 -4.57
CA CYS A 124 9.29 1.75 -5.77
C CYS A 124 10.64 1.02 -5.70
N ASP A 125 11.30 1.02 -4.55
CA ASP A 125 12.57 0.29 -4.33
C ASP A 125 12.43 -1.22 -4.54
N HIS A 126 11.24 -1.78 -4.29
CA HIS A 126 10.94 -3.20 -4.45
C HIS A 126 10.30 -3.54 -5.80
N GLY A 127 10.36 -2.62 -6.76
CA GLY A 127 9.95 -2.90 -8.14
C GLY A 127 8.47 -2.72 -8.41
N PHE A 128 7.76 -1.84 -7.69
CA PHE A 128 6.33 -1.55 -7.91
C PHE A 128 6.07 -0.16 -8.54
N ALA A 129 7.11 0.56 -8.95
CA ALA A 129 6.96 1.94 -9.40
C ALA A 129 6.01 2.05 -10.60
N ARG A 130 6.20 1.22 -11.64
CA ARG A 130 5.39 1.28 -12.86
C ARG A 130 3.91 1.05 -12.57
N GLU A 131 3.62 0.00 -11.82
CA GLU A 131 2.27 -0.42 -11.48
C GLU A 131 1.60 0.60 -10.55
N LEU A 132 2.33 1.19 -9.60
CA LEU A 132 1.83 2.26 -8.71
C LEU A 132 1.38 3.51 -9.49
N PHE A 133 2.21 4.02 -10.39
CA PHE A 133 1.83 5.20 -11.18
C PHE A 133 0.64 4.92 -12.12
N ALA A 134 0.57 3.70 -12.67
CA ALA A 134 -0.56 3.29 -13.51
C ALA A 134 -1.88 3.26 -12.71
N ILE A 135 -1.89 2.63 -11.53
CA ILE A 135 -3.11 2.52 -10.73
C ILE A 135 -3.54 3.86 -10.15
N TRP A 136 -2.60 4.73 -9.79
CA TRP A 136 -2.93 6.07 -9.30
C TRP A 136 -3.68 6.87 -10.34
N LYS A 137 -3.17 6.89 -11.59
CA LYS A 137 -3.85 7.54 -12.71
C LYS A 137 -5.27 6.97 -12.91
N LYS A 138 -5.39 5.64 -12.94
CA LYS A 138 -6.68 4.96 -13.10
C LYS A 138 -7.68 5.33 -11.98
N PHE A 139 -7.25 5.37 -10.72
CA PHE A 139 -8.12 5.78 -9.59
C PHE A 139 -8.62 7.22 -9.71
N LEU A 140 -7.81 8.13 -10.26
CA LEU A 140 -8.24 9.50 -10.51
C LEU A 140 -9.29 9.59 -11.62
N GLU A 141 -9.26 8.68 -12.59
CA GLU A 141 -10.19 8.62 -13.72
C GLU A 141 -11.51 7.90 -13.38
N MET A 142 -11.53 7.03 -12.36
CA MET A 142 -12.73 6.26 -11.98
C MET A 142 -13.85 7.13 -11.37
N ASP A 143 -15.06 7.09 -11.92
CA ASP A 143 -16.21 7.89 -11.45
C ASP A 143 -16.80 7.44 -10.11
N ASN A 144 -16.67 6.15 -9.79
CA ASN A 144 -17.19 5.56 -8.55
C ASN A 144 -16.27 5.77 -7.32
N ILE A 145 -15.15 6.48 -7.51
CA ILE A 145 -14.28 6.93 -6.42
C ILE A 145 -14.69 8.34 -6.01
N ASN A 146 -14.99 8.53 -4.72
CA ASN A 146 -15.35 9.85 -4.23
C ASN A 146 -14.17 10.84 -4.33
N GLN A 147 -14.50 12.12 -4.53
CA GLN A 147 -13.52 13.18 -4.76
C GLN A 147 -12.55 13.36 -3.58
N TRP A 148 -13.03 13.16 -2.34
CA TRP A 148 -12.17 13.19 -1.16
C TRP A 148 -11.04 12.17 -1.24
N TYR A 149 -11.32 10.94 -1.68
CA TYR A 149 -10.32 9.90 -1.76
C TYR A 149 -9.35 10.13 -2.92
N LYS A 150 -9.82 10.65 -4.06
CA LYS A 150 -8.94 11.11 -5.15
C LYS A 150 -7.95 12.15 -4.63
N GLN A 151 -8.44 13.17 -3.92
CA GLN A 151 -7.59 14.21 -3.34
C GLN A 151 -6.62 13.65 -2.28
N TYR A 152 -7.05 12.66 -1.51
CA TYR A 152 -6.17 11.97 -0.56
C TYR A 152 -4.98 11.32 -1.26
N ILE A 153 -5.20 10.59 -2.37
CA ILE A 153 -4.13 9.96 -3.16
C ILE A 153 -3.20 11.05 -3.73
N ILE A 154 -3.74 12.11 -4.36
CA ILE A 154 -2.95 13.22 -4.91
C ILE A 154 -2.02 13.83 -3.85
N ASN A 155 -2.56 14.11 -2.66
CA ASN A 155 -1.82 14.83 -1.62
C ASN A 155 -0.80 13.96 -0.87
N ASN A 156 -1.08 12.67 -0.74
CA ASN A 156 -0.37 11.81 0.21
C ASN A 156 0.43 10.68 -0.45
N TYR A 157 0.15 10.28 -1.69
CA TYR A 157 0.78 9.07 -2.24
C TYR A 157 2.00 9.40 -3.08
N ARG A 158 2.03 10.53 -3.78
CA ARG A 158 3.15 10.91 -4.62
C ARG A 158 4.41 11.21 -3.77
N PRO A 159 5.46 10.38 -3.83
CA PRO A 159 6.72 10.68 -3.17
C PRO A 159 7.47 11.81 -3.92
N ASP A 160 8.49 12.36 -3.27
CA ASP A 160 9.42 13.24 -3.97
C ASP A 160 10.09 12.46 -5.11
N TRP A 161 10.21 13.09 -6.28
CA TRP A 161 10.86 12.48 -7.44
C TRP A 161 12.29 12.10 -7.14
N ASP A 162 13.04 12.95 -6.44
CA ASP A 162 14.45 12.70 -6.19
C ASP A 162 14.66 11.46 -5.30
N ASN A 163 13.67 11.10 -4.49
CA ASN A 163 13.69 9.89 -3.67
C ASN A 163 13.44 8.61 -4.47
N ILE A 164 12.81 8.68 -5.65
CA ILE A 164 12.45 7.49 -6.44
C ILE A 164 13.09 7.46 -7.84
N ARG A 165 13.71 8.55 -8.30
CA ARG A 165 14.13 8.79 -9.70
C ARG A 165 14.78 7.58 -10.34
N ASP A 166 15.87 7.08 -9.74
CA ASP A 166 16.68 6.04 -10.37
C ASP A 166 15.92 4.70 -10.45
N LYS A 167 15.11 4.39 -9.42
CA LYS A 167 14.26 3.19 -9.39
C LYS A 167 13.07 3.30 -10.33
N ALA A 168 12.46 4.48 -10.38
CA ALA A 168 11.34 4.80 -11.25
C ALA A 168 11.76 4.68 -12.72
N LEU A 169 12.89 5.30 -13.10
CA LEU A 169 13.45 5.21 -14.44
C LEU A 169 13.81 3.78 -14.82
N ALA A 170 14.41 3.00 -13.92
CA ALA A 170 14.71 1.58 -14.16
C ALA A 170 13.45 0.72 -14.40
N GLN A 171 12.28 1.20 -13.99
CA GLN A 171 10.99 0.55 -14.18
C GLN A 171 10.16 1.20 -15.29
N GLY A 172 10.74 2.12 -16.07
CA GLY A 172 10.08 2.78 -17.19
C GLY A 172 9.14 3.93 -16.79
N VAL A 173 9.20 4.41 -15.56
CA VAL A 173 8.47 5.61 -15.13
C VAL A 173 9.32 6.84 -15.43
N THR A 174 8.96 7.57 -16.49
CA THR A 174 9.63 8.82 -16.86
C THR A 174 9.19 9.97 -15.96
N ARG A 175 9.93 11.08 -16.02
CA ARG A 175 9.55 12.31 -15.33
C ARG A 175 8.19 12.84 -15.82
N GLU A 176 7.85 12.64 -17.08
CA GLU A 176 6.54 13.05 -17.64
C GLU A 176 5.40 12.23 -17.05
N ILE A 177 5.58 10.90 -16.92
CA ILE A 177 4.60 10.03 -16.24
C ILE A 177 4.43 10.47 -14.79
N TYR A 178 5.53 10.72 -14.08
CA TYR A 178 5.50 11.23 -12.71
C TYR A 178 4.74 12.55 -12.59
N GLU A 179 4.97 13.48 -13.51
CA GLU A 179 4.34 14.80 -13.50
C GLU A 179 2.91 14.84 -14.02
N SER A 180 2.48 13.81 -14.77
CA SER A 180 1.09 13.64 -15.17
C SER A 180 0.16 13.41 -13.98
N PHE A 181 0.74 13.02 -12.83
CA PHE A 181 0.05 12.91 -11.55
C PHE A 181 0.10 14.26 -10.80
N LYS A 182 -0.77 15.19 -11.21
CA LYS A 182 -0.99 16.52 -10.59
C LYS A 182 -2.47 16.77 -10.38
#